data_AF-A0A7K3ABS0-F1
#
_entry.id   AF-A0A7K3ABS0-F1
#
_cell.length_a   1.000
_cell.length_b   1.000
_cell.length_c   1.000
_cell.angle_alpha   90.00
_cell.angle_beta   90.00
_cell.angle_gamma   90.00
#
_symmetry.space_group_name_H-M   'P 1'
#
loop_
_entity.id
_entity.type
_entity.pdbx_description
1 polymer ?
#
loop_
_entity_poly.entity_id
_entity_poly.type
_entity_poly.pdbx_seq_one_letter_code
_entity_poly.pdbx_strand_id
1 'polypeptide(L)'
;MSSDPESTPTPKQEGQLAATIAAHPMLDSVGALTALLAQLPPEMALKLDEHVRADPSERDQVYTVTPRLVGMVSGIGTETAHMTPGLELGTVYVPADGEEDVQAAAAVRRHLPPFDTLARAEDRIDDGNLREGLKDLSAVLQNIALLLEETAPKWLARGDEAAESLRVEAGRIAHAADRVTQLAETVEVPE
;
A
#
# COMPACT_ATOMS: atom_id res chain seq x y z
N MET A 1 39.97 20.30 1.22
CA MET A 1 38.96 19.37 0.68
C MET A 1 37.66 19.77 1.35
N SER A 2 36.90 20.66 0.69
CA SER A 2 35.58 21.07 1.16
C SER A 2 34.57 20.04 0.69
N SER A 3 33.85 19.45 1.64
CA SER A 3 32.60 18.74 1.39
C SER A 3 31.55 19.76 0.96
N ASP A 4 31.12 19.72 -0.30
CA ASP A 4 29.92 20.44 -0.74
C ASP A 4 28.70 19.84 -0.01
N PRO A 5 27.80 20.66 0.53
CA PRO A 5 26.59 20.17 1.18
C PRO A 5 25.68 19.53 0.12
N GLU A 6 25.07 18.40 0.46
CA GLU A 6 24.02 17.73 -0.31
C GLU A 6 23.06 18.77 -0.89
N SER A 7 23.21 19.04 -2.18
CA SER A 7 22.49 20.11 -2.84
C SER A 7 21.11 19.60 -3.20
N THR A 8 20.08 20.19 -2.59
CA THR A 8 18.69 20.01 -2.99
C THR A 8 18.58 20.20 -4.51
N PRO A 9 17.86 19.31 -5.23
CA PRO A 9 17.78 19.42 -6.67
C PRO A 9 17.17 20.78 -7.06
N THR A 10 17.73 21.40 -8.09
CA THR A 10 17.11 22.60 -8.66
C THR A 10 15.75 22.25 -9.28
N PRO A 11 14.78 23.19 -9.37
CA PRO A 11 13.46 22.92 -9.96
C PRO A 11 13.51 22.32 -11.37
N LYS A 12 14.56 22.64 -12.14
CA LYS A 12 14.81 22.05 -13.46
C LYS A 12 15.21 20.58 -13.38
N GLN A 13 16.01 20.20 -12.37
CA GLN A 13 16.38 18.81 -12.11
C GLN A 13 15.18 18.00 -11.60
N GLU A 14 14.36 18.56 -10.70
CA GLU A 14 13.13 17.89 -10.24
C GLU A 14 12.17 17.60 -11.40
N GLY A 15 11.97 18.58 -12.30
CA GLY A 15 11.15 18.38 -13.49
C GLY A 15 11.69 17.32 -14.44
N GLN A 16 13.02 17.23 -14.58
CA GLN A 16 13.66 16.20 -15.37
C GLN A 16 13.51 14.80 -14.75
N LEU A 17 13.69 14.67 -13.43
CA LEU A 17 13.49 13.42 -12.70
C LEU A 17 12.05 12.92 -12.83
N ALA A 18 11.08 13.81 -12.62
CA ALA A 18 9.67 13.49 -12.78
C ALA A 18 9.34 13.02 -14.21
N ALA A 19 9.90 13.67 -15.23
CA ALA A 19 9.71 13.28 -16.63
C ALA A 19 10.34 11.90 -16.94
N THR A 20 11.55 11.64 -16.44
CA THR A 20 12.23 10.34 -16.61
C THR A 20 11.43 9.19 -15.98
N ILE A 21 10.90 9.39 -14.77
CA ILE A 21 10.06 8.40 -14.08
C ILE A 21 8.72 8.21 -14.82
N ALA A 22 8.07 9.31 -15.22
CA ALA A 22 6.81 9.27 -15.95
C ALA A 22 6.90 8.59 -17.33
N ALA A 23 8.07 8.56 -17.94
CA ALA A 23 8.32 7.83 -19.19
C ALA A 23 8.35 6.29 -19.01
N HIS A 24 8.39 5.81 -17.76
CA HIS A 24 8.43 4.38 -17.43
C HIS A 24 7.30 4.03 -16.44
N PRO A 25 6.02 4.21 -16.79
CA PRO A 25 4.90 4.04 -15.87
C PRO A 25 4.74 2.60 -15.36
N MET A 26 5.24 1.63 -16.13
CA MET A 26 5.22 0.21 -15.82
C MET A 26 6.62 -0.38 -16.05
N LEU A 27 7.08 -1.20 -15.10
CA LEU A 27 8.39 -1.87 -15.11
C LEU A 27 8.20 -3.38 -15.13
N ASP A 28 7.84 -3.90 -16.30
CA ASP A 28 7.52 -5.33 -16.45
C ASP A 28 8.74 -6.24 -16.65
N SER A 29 9.96 -5.66 -16.55
CA SER A 29 11.20 -6.43 -16.64
C SER A 29 12.35 -5.81 -15.86
N VAL A 30 13.32 -6.66 -15.49
CA VAL A 30 14.60 -6.23 -14.89
C VAL A 30 15.37 -5.30 -15.84
N GLY A 31 15.25 -5.50 -17.15
CA GLY A 31 15.85 -4.63 -18.16
C GLY A 31 15.28 -3.21 -18.13
N ALA A 32 13.96 -3.08 -18.02
CA ALA A 32 13.28 -1.79 -17.90
C ALA A 32 13.70 -1.06 -16.61
N LEU A 33 13.77 -1.78 -15.48
CA LEU A 33 14.27 -1.23 -14.22
C LEU A 33 15.72 -0.74 -14.36
N THR A 34 16.60 -1.55 -14.96
CA THR A 34 18.01 -1.18 -15.17
C THR A 34 18.14 0.07 -16.04
N ALA A 35 17.33 0.16 -17.11
CA ALA A 35 17.30 1.31 -18.00
C ALA A 35 16.81 2.59 -17.30
N LEU A 36 15.82 2.47 -16.41
CA LEU A 36 15.36 3.59 -15.59
C LEU A 36 16.47 4.04 -14.62
N LEU A 37 17.05 3.12 -13.85
CA LEU A 37 18.09 3.44 -12.87
C LEU A 37 19.32 4.10 -13.50
N ALA A 38 19.70 3.71 -14.71
CA ALA A 38 20.80 4.32 -15.45
C ALA A 38 20.56 5.79 -15.83
N GLN A 39 19.30 6.24 -15.84
CA GLN A 39 18.91 7.63 -16.15
C GLN A 39 18.72 8.48 -14.88
N LEU A 40 18.80 7.88 -13.69
CA LEU A 40 18.64 8.55 -12.40
C LEU A 40 20.01 8.83 -11.76
N PRO A 41 20.09 9.81 -10.84
CA PRO A 41 21.29 10.04 -10.04
C PRO A 41 21.70 8.77 -9.28
N PRO A 42 22.99 8.37 -9.29
CA PRO A 42 23.42 7.11 -8.69
C PRO A 42 23.26 7.07 -7.17
N GLU A 43 23.25 8.22 -6.51
CA GLU A 43 23.00 8.39 -5.08
C GLU A 43 21.51 8.49 -4.69
N MET A 44 20.58 8.40 -5.65
CA MET A 44 19.15 8.48 -5.36
C MET A 44 18.71 7.33 -4.45
N ALA A 45 18.06 7.67 -3.33
CA ALA A 45 17.55 6.68 -2.40
C ALA A 45 16.47 5.82 -3.06
N LEU A 46 16.53 4.50 -2.82
CA LEU A 46 15.53 3.54 -3.29
C LEU A 46 14.70 3.06 -2.11
N LYS A 47 13.38 3.05 -2.29
CA LYS A 47 12.42 2.50 -1.34
C LYS A 47 11.47 1.55 -2.05
N LEU A 48 10.98 0.55 -1.34
CA LEU A 48 9.87 -0.29 -1.82
C LEU A 48 8.59 0.18 -1.12
N ASP A 49 7.50 0.35 -1.88
CA ASP A 49 6.17 0.39 -1.27
C ASP A 49 5.84 -1.06 -0.89
N GLU A 50 5.63 -1.30 0.41
CA GLU A 50 5.33 -2.62 0.93
C GLU A 50 3.90 -3.05 0.61
N HIS A 51 3.06 -2.10 0.17
CA HIS A 51 1.65 -2.35 -0.08
C HIS A 51 1.34 -2.37 -1.57
N VAL A 52 0.76 -3.49 -2.01
CA VAL A 52 0.18 -3.60 -3.34
C VAL A 52 -1.04 -2.69 -3.42
N ARG A 53 -1.15 -1.87 -4.47
CA ARG A 53 -2.29 -0.96 -4.69
C ARG A 53 -3.24 -1.49 -5.76
N ALA A 54 -4.55 -1.28 -5.59
CA ALA A 54 -5.57 -1.79 -6.54
C ALA A 54 -6.76 -0.86 -6.66
N ASP A 55 -7.42 -0.85 -7.84
CA ASP A 55 -8.74 -0.26 -7.99
C ASP A 55 -9.81 -1.33 -7.70
N PRO A 56 -10.62 -1.20 -6.63
CA PRO A 56 -11.62 -2.22 -6.30
C PRO A 56 -12.77 -2.34 -7.31
N SER A 57 -12.90 -1.40 -8.25
CA SER A 57 -13.93 -1.42 -9.30
C SER A 57 -13.55 -2.29 -10.52
N GLU A 58 -12.27 -2.58 -10.70
CA GLU A 58 -11.74 -3.33 -11.84
C GLU A 58 -11.62 -4.81 -11.50
N ARG A 59 -12.33 -5.67 -12.26
CA ARG A 59 -12.46 -7.11 -11.93
C ARG A 59 -11.31 -7.96 -12.46
N ASP A 60 -10.81 -7.62 -13.64
CA ASP A 60 -9.74 -8.35 -14.32
C ASP A 60 -8.46 -7.51 -14.24
N GLN A 61 -7.58 -7.89 -13.32
CA GLN A 61 -6.37 -7.13 -13.02
C GLN A 61 -5.10 -7.97 -13.17
N VAL A 62 -4.05 -7.33 -13.67
CA VAL A 62 -2.69 -7.87 -13.70
C VAL A 62 -1.77 -7.03 -12.84
N TYR A 63 -0.72 -7.67 -12.33
CA TYR A 63 0.26 -7.08 -11.43
C TYR A 63 1.39 -6.43 -12.23
N THR A 64 1.77 -5.19 -11.90
CA THR A 64 2.95 -4.51 -12.44
C THR A 64 3.70 -3.73 -11.34
N VAL A 65 4.96 -3.40 -11.61
CA VAL A 65 5.80 -2.55 -10.76
C VAL A 65 5.82 -1.14 -11.35
N THR A 66 5.56 -0.14 -10.50
CA THR A 66 5.45 1.26 -10.90
C THR A 66 6.48 2.09 -10.14
N PRO A 67 7.30 2.90 -10.83
CA PRO A 67 8.22 3.81 -10.19
C PRO A 67 7.52 5.11 -9.80
N ARG A 68 7.86 5.65 -8.62
CA ARG A 68 7.30 6.89 -8.09
C ARG A 68 8.40 7.76 -7.51
N LEU A 69 8.33 9.07 -7.78
CA LEU A 69 9.18 10.05 -7.13
C LEU A 69 8.58 10.42 -5.77
N VAL A 70 9.32 10.21 -4.69
CA VAL A 70 8.91 10.51 -3.31
C VAL A 70 9.92 11.43 -2.63
N GLY A 71 9.47 12.17 -1.61
CA GLY A 71 10.35 12.92 -0.72
C GLY A 71 10.83 12.03 0.42
N MET A 72 12.13 12.01 0.66
CA MET A 72 12.79 11.23 1.71
C MET A 72 13.46 12.18 2.70
N VAL A 73 13.25 11.95 3.98
CA VAL A 73 13.87 12.76 5.02
C VAL A 73 15.23 12.18 5.37
N SER A 74 16.31 12.90 5.07
CA SER A 74 17.67 12.49 5.40
C SER A 74 17.97 12.80 6.88
N GLY A 75 17.57 11.92 7.81
CA GLY A 75 17.97 11.98 9.22
C GLY A 75 16.84 11.79 10.25
N ILE A 76 17.17 11.20 11.39
CA ILE A 76 16.24 10.96 12.51
C ILE A 76 15.96 12.30 13.22
N GLY A 77 14.74 12.83 13.05
CA GLY A 77 14.08 13.68 14.04
C GLY A 77 14.76 15.01 14.43
N THR A 78 15.26 15.79 13.47
CA THR A 78 15.60 17.21 13.73
C THR A 78 14.74 18.12 12.87
N GLU A 79 14.32 19.26 13.42
CA GLU A 79 13.41 20.25 12.80
C GLU A 79 13.92 20.85 11.47
N THR A 80 15.16 20.53 11.07
CA THR A 80 15.83 20.99 9.84
C THR A 80 16.06 19.88 8.82
N ALA A 81 15.42 18.72 8.97
CA ALA A 81 15.68 17.60 8.08
C ALA A 81 15.20 17.92 6.65
N HIS A 82 16.15 18.02 5.72
CA HIS A 82 15.88 18.33 4.33
C HIS A 82 15.25 17.12 3.62
N MET A 83 14.17 17.37 2.88
CA MET A 83 13.59 16.39 1.97
C MET A 83 14.51 16.27 0.74
N THR A 84 14.97 15.05 0.48
CA THR A 84 15.72 14.68 -0.72
C THR A 84 14.84 13.79 -1.62
N PRO A 85 15.01 13.80 -2.94
CA PRO A 85 14.24 12.93 -3.81
C PRO A 85 14.67 11.47 -3.65
N GLY A 86 13.69 10.58 -3.57
CA GLY A 86 13.88 9.13 -3.66
C GLY A 86 13.00 8.52 -4.74
N LEU A 87 13.40 7.34 -5.21
CA LEU A 87 12.61 6.48 -6.07
C LEU A 87 11.94 5.41 -5.21
N GLU A 88 10.61 5.42 -5.18
CA GLU A 88 9.83 4.33 -4.61
C GLU A 88 9.39 3.39 -5.73
N LEU A 89 9.63 2.09 -5.58
CA LEU A 89 9.08 1.06 -6.46
C LEU A 89 7.87 0.47 -5.76
N GLY A 90 6.70 0.77 -6.30
CA GLY A 90 5.43 0.29 -5.79
C GLY A 90 4.82 -0.76 -6.69
N THR A 91 3.97 -1.58 -6.09
CA THR A 91 3.23 -2.59 -6.82
C THR A 91 1.81 -2.10 -7.08
N VAL A 92 1.33 -2.25 -8.31
CA VAL A 92 -0.05 -1.87 -8.67
C VAL A 92 -0.73 -2.95 -9.51
N TYR A 93 -2.01 -3.16 -9.25
CA TYR A 93 -2.91 -3.90 -10.13
C TYR A 93 -3.51 -2.96 -11.18
N VAL A 94 -3.37 -3.31 -12.46
CA VAL A 94 -3.90 -2.56 -13.60
C VAL A 94 -4.87 -3.41 -14.43
N PRO A 95 -5.79 -2.82 -15.19
CA PRO A 95 -6.75 -3.58 -16.01
C PRO A 95 -6.04 -4.51 -17.00
N ALA A 96 -6.39 -5.80 -16.99
CA ALA A 96 -5.72 -6.82 -17.79
C ALA A 96 -6.00 -6.69 -19.30
N ASP A 97 -7.18 -6.18 -19.65
CA ASP A 97 -7.74 -6.07 -20.99
C ASP A 97 -7.64 -4.66 -21.57
N GLY A 98 -7.07 -3.72 -20.83
CA GLY A 98 -6.82 -2.36 -21.31
C GLY A 98 -5.69 -2.27 -22.34
N GLU A 99 -5.76 -1.29 -23.23
CA GLU A 99 -4.62 -0.90 -24.07
C GLU A 99 -3.43 -0.42 -23.21
N GLU A 100 -2.20 -0.49 -23.74
CA GLU A 100 -0.97 -0.13 -23.00
C GLU A 100 -1.05 1.26 -22.35
N ASP A 101 -1.58 2.25 -23.06
CA ASP A 101 -1.78 3.61 -22.52
C ASP A 101 -2.79 3.67 -21.38
N VAL A 102 -3.83 2.81 -21.40
CA VAL A 102 -4.83 2.71 -20.32
C VAL A 102 -4.22 2.05 -19.09
N GLN A 103 -3.44 1.00 -19.28
CA GLN A 103 -2.71 0.32 -18.21
C GLN A 103 -1.69 1.27 -17.57
N ALA A 104 -0.92 1.99 -18.39
CA ALA A 104 0.02 3.01 -17.95
C ALA A 104 -0.67 4.14 -17.18
N ALA A 105 -1.83 4.61 -17.65
CA ALA A 105 -2.61 5.63 -16.95
C ALA A 105 -3.15 5.14 -15.60
N ALA A 106 -3.55 3.87 -15.51
CA ALA A 106 -3.98 3.25 -14.25
C ALA A 106 -2.81 3.09 -13.27
N ALA A 107 -1.64 2.65 -13.75
CA ALA A 107 -0.42 2.44 -12.97
C ALA A 107 0.04 3.71 -12.21
N VAL A 108 -0.12 4.89 -12.83
CA VAL A 108 0.30 6.17 -12.24
C VAL A 108 -0.72 6.79 -11.28
N ARG A 109 -1.88 6.16 -11.05
CA ARG A 109 -2.91 6.67 -10.12
C ARG A 109 -2.37 6.64 -8.69
N ARG A 110 -2.31 7.83 -8.07
CA ARG A 110 -1.77 8.02 -6.72
C ARG A 110 -2.75 7.66 -5.61
N HIS A 111 -4.05 7.75 -5.90
CA HIS A 111 -5.13 7.55 -4.92
C HIS A 111 -5.62 6.10 -4.83
N LEU A 112 -4.88 5.14 -5.37
CA LEU A 112 -5.26 3.73 -5.29
C LEU A 112 -5.04 3.23 -3.85
N PRO A 113 -6.05 2.62 -3.22
CA PRO A 113 -5.91 2.06 -1.89
C PRO A 113 -5.03 0.80 -1.89
N PRO A 114 -4.50 0.39 -0.74
CA PRO A 114 -3.91 -0.93 -0.57
C PRO A 114 -4.92 -2.04 -0.91
N PHE A 115 -4.41 -3.08 -1.57
CA PHE A 115 -5.15 -4.28 -1.92
C PHE A 115 -5.50 -5.08 -0.66
N ASP A 116 -4.52 -5.27 0.23
CA ASP A 116 -4.74 -5.91 1.51
C ASP A 116 -5.68 -5.09 2.40
N THR A 117 -6.61 -5.76 3.07
CA THR A 117 -7.66 -5.08 3.84
C THR A 117 -7.13 -4.52 5.15
N LEU A 118 -6.14 -5.14 5.77
CA LEU A 118 -5.51 -4.60 6.98
C LEU A 118 -4.67 -3.37 6.64
N ALA A 119 -3.81 -3.47 5.62
CA ALA A 119 -3.00 -2.33 5.16
C ALA A 119 -3.89 -1.14 4.76
N ARG A 120 -5.03 -1.41 4.11
CA ARG A 120 -6.00 -0.37 3.75
C ARG A 120 -6.69 0.24 4.97
N ALA A 121 -6.99 -0.55 6.00
CA ALA A 121 -7.54 -0.05 7.25
C ALA A 121 -6.55 0.91 7.94
N GLU A 122 -5.28 0.53 8.01
CA GLU A 122 -4.19 1.34 8.58
C GLU A 122 -4.05 2.67 7.82
N ASP A 123 -3.88 2.61 6.49
CA ASP A 123 -3.77 3.79 5.61
C ASP A 123 -4.94 4.77 5.81
N ARG A 124 -6.17 4.25 5.88
CA ARG A 124 -7.38 5.08 6.09
C ARG A 124 -7.45 5.70 7.48
N ILE A 125 -7.03 4.99 8.52
CA ILE A 125 -7.04 5.52 9.89
C ILE A 125 -6.00 6.64 10.02
N ASP A 126 -4.81 6.44 9.47
CA ASP A 126 -3.73 7.42 9.48
C ASP A 126 -4.08 8.68 8.69
N ASP A 127 -4.80 8.53 7.57
CA ASP A 127 -5.32 9.63 6.76
C ASP A 127 -6.58 10.31 7.34
N GLY A 128 -7.04 9.90 8.53
CA GLY A 128 -8.21 10.48 9.19
C GLY A 128 -9.57 10.02 8.65
N ASN A 129 -9.60 9.06 7.72
CA ASN A 129 -10.82 8.41 7.25
C ASN A 129 -11.26 7.27 8.19
N LEU A 130 -11.50 7.63 9.44
CA LEU A 130 -11.71 6.69 10.54
C LEU A 130 -12.92 5.77 10.31
N ARG A 131 -14.03 6.27 9.74
CA ARG A 131 -15.23 5.46 9.47
C ARG A 131 -14.91 4.28 8.55
N GLU A 132 -14.29 4.54 7.39
CA GLU A 132 -14.01 3.48 6.41
C GLU A 132 -12.85 2.59 6.88
N GLY A 133 -11.88 3.13 7.61
CA GLY A 133 -10.83 2.34 8.25
C GLY A 133 -11.37 1.34 9.28
N LEU A 134 -12.32 1.75 10.13
CA LEU A 134 -12.97 0.85 11.08
C LEU A 134 -13.81 -0.24 10.39
N LYS A 135 -14.43 0.07 9.25
CA LYS A 135 -15.15 -0.95 8.45
C LYS A 135 -14.20 -2.00 7.87
N ASP A 136 -13.07 -1.58 7.29
CA ASP A 136 -12.05 -2.51 6.82
C ASP A 136 -11.52 -3.38 7.98
N LEU A 137 -11.22 -2.77 9.13
CA LEU A 137 -10.77 -3.50 10.32
C LEU A 137 -11.80 -4.54 10.79
N SER A 138 -13.09 -4.18 10.79
CA SER A 138 -14.16 -5.14 11.10
C SER A 138 -14.17 -6.32 10.12
N ALA A 139 -13.98 -6.06 8.82
CA ALA A 139 -13.91 -7.13 7.82
C ALA A 139 -12.71 -8.06 8.06
N VAL A 140 -11.55 -7.53 8.48
CA VAL A 140 -10.39 -8.36 8.89
C VAL A 140 -10.76 -9.26 10.07
N LEU A 141 -11.39 -8.72 11.10
CA LEU A 141 -11.81 -9.49 12.27
C LEU A 141 -12.82 -10.60 11.90
N GLN A 142 -13.78 -10.31 11.04
CA GLN A 142 -14.74 -11.31 10.54
C GLN A 142 -14.03 -12.43 9.77
N ASN A 143 -13.06 -12.09 8.91
CA ASN A 143 -12.27 -13.09 8.19
C ASN A 143 -11.46 -13.98 9.14
N ILE A 144 -10.86 -13.39 10.19
CA ILE A 144 -10.13 -14.15 11.22
C ILE A 144 -11.08 -15.11 11.95
N ALA A 145 -12.26 -14.63 12.36
CA ALA A 145 -13.27 -15.47 13.00
C ALA A 145 -13.66 -16.66 12.11
N LEU A 146 -13.94 -16.39 10.82
CA LEU A 146 -14.29 -17.42 9.84
C LEU A 146 -13.17 -18.48 9.68
N LEU A 147 -11.91 -18.04 9.62
CA LEU A 147 -10.77 -18.95 9.51
C LEU A 147 -10.64 -19.84 10.76
N LEU A 148 -10.83 -19.28 11.96
CA LEU A 148 -10.77 -20.03 13.22
C LEU A 148 -11.96 -20.99 13.39
N GLU A 149 -13.14 -20.63 12.90
CA GLU A 149 -14.35 -21.46 13.00
C GLU A 149 -14.38 -22.58 11.95
N GLU A 150 -14.04 -22.27 10.70
CA GLU A 150 -14.29 -23.18 9.58
C GLU A 150 -13.02 -23.86 9.05
N THR A 151 -11.86 -23.23 9.18
CA THR A 151 -10.63 -23.70 8.54
C THR A 151 -9.71 -24.38 9.53
N ALA A 152 -9.40 -23.74 10.66
CA ALA A 152 -8.52 -24.32 11.68
C ALA A 152 -8.98 -25.69 12.20
N PRO A 153 -10.28 -25.96 12.45
CA PRO A 153 -10.72 -27.26 12.96
C PRO A 153 -10.56 -28.41 11.96
N LYS A 154 -10.38 -28.13 10.66
CA LYS A 154 -10.12 -29.17 9.64
C LYS A 154 -8.74 -29.83 9.82
N TRP A 155 -7.85 -29.18 10.56
CA TRP A 155 -6.51 -29.67 10.87
C TRP A 155 -6.42 -30.37 12.23
N LEU A 156 -7.52 -30.42 12.97
CA LEU A 156 -7.60 -31.06 14.28
C LEU A 156 -8.21 -32.45 14.19
N ALA A 157 -7.89 -33.29 15.17
CA ALA A 157 -8.52 -34.59 15.30
C ALA A 157 -10.03 -34.43 15.52
N ARG A 158 -10.82 -35.37 15.00
CA ARG A 158 -12.27 -35.34 15.17
C ARG A 158 -12.63 -35.47 16.66
N GLY A 159 -13.34 -34.50 17.20
CA GLY A 159 -13.74 -34.47 18.61
C GLY A 159 -12.72 -33.85 19.57
N ASP A 160 -11.70 -33.17 19.03
CA ASP A 160 -10.73 -32.42 19.83
C ASP A 160 -11.38 -31.21 20.53
N GLU A 161 -11.15 -31.06 21.84
CA GLU A 161 -11.63 -29.92 22.64
C GLU A 161 -11.05 -28.58 22.16
N ALA A 162 -9.88 -28.62 21.50
CA ALA A 162 -9.31 -27.44 20.86
C ALA A 162 -10.21 -26.90 19.74
N ALA A 163 -10.95 -27.76 19.04
CA ALA A 163 -11.89 -27.32 17.99
C ALA A 163 -13.06 -26.52 18.58
N GLU A 164 -13.55 -26.90 19.76
CA GLU A 164 -14.62 -26.16 20.43
C GLU A 164 -14.12 -24.84 21.01
N SER A 165 -12.90 -24.84 21.57
CA SER A 165 -12.25 -23.61 22.04
C SER A 165 -12.05 -22.59 20.91
N LEU A 166 -11.64 -23.05 19.72
CA LEU A 166 -11.50 -22.21 18.53
C LEU A 166 -12.84 -21.60 18.08
N ARG A 167 -13.94 -22.36 18.13
CA ARG A 167 -15.29 -21.83 17.81
C ARG A 167 -15.74 -20.76 18.80
N VAL A 168 -15.52 -20.98 20.09
CA VAL A 168 -15.85 -19.98 21.11
C VAL A 168 -15.08 -18.69 20.88
N GLU A 169 -13.78 -18.77 20.59
CA GLU A 169 -12.97 -17.59 20.34
C GLU A 169 -13.34 -16.91 19.02
N ALA A 170 -13.61 -17.67 17.96
CA ALA A 170 -14.15 -17.15 16.71
C ALA A 170 -15.44 -16.35 16.93
N GLY A 171 -16.37 -16.86 17.74
CA GLY A 171 -17.60 -16.15 18.10
C GLY A 171 -17.35 -14.84 18.86
N ARG A 172 -16.34 -14.80 19.74
CA ARG A 172 -15.96 -13.58 20.46
C ARG A 172 -15.36 -12.53 19.51
N ILE A 173 -14.52 -12.98 18.56
CA ILE A 173 -13.93 -12.10 17.53
C ILE A 173 -15.01 -11.56 16.60
N ALA A 174 -15.95 -12.40 16.14
CA ALA A 174 -17.08 -11.98 15.32
C ALA A 174 -17.94 -10.92 16.06
N HIS A 175 -18.24 -11.15 17.34
CA HIS A 175 -18.97 -10.17 18.15
C HIS A 175 -18.20 -8.86 18.33
N ALA A 176 -16.87 -8.93 18.48
CA ALA A 176 -16.03 -7.73 18.52
C ALA A 176 -16.08 -6.96 17.18
N ALA A 177 -16.05 -7.67 16.05
CA ALA A 177 -16.18 -7.08 14.73
C ALA A 177 -17.52 -6.34 14.55
N ASP A 178 -18.63 -6.95 14.97
CA ASP A 178 -19.95 -6.31 14.91
C ASP A 178 -19.98 -4.99 15.72
N ARG A 179 -19.35 -4.99 16.90
CA ARG A 179 -19.23 -3.79 17.72
C ARG A 179 -18.37 -2.71 17.06
N VAL A 180 -17.30 -3.09 16.37
CA VAL A 180 -16.47 -2.16 15.59
C VAL A 180 -17.25 -1.57 14.42
N THR A 181 -18.04 -2.38 13.72
CA THR A 181 -18.94 -1.90 12.65
C THR A 181 -19.94 -0.88 13.19
N GLN A 182 -20.61 -1.18 14.30
CA GLN A 182 -21.54 -0.25 14.95
C GLN A 182 -20.86 1.05 15.38
N LEU A 183 -19.63 0.96 15.91
CA LEU A 183 -18.84 2.14 16.27
C LEU A 183 -18.52 2.99 15.04
N ALA A 184 -18.16 2.38 13.91
CA ALA A 184 -17.87 3.09 12.66
C ALA A 184 -19.07 3.95 12.20
N GLU A 185 -20.30 3.48 12.40
CA GLU A 185 -21.52 4.22 12.06
C GLU A 185 -21.69 5.50 12.90
N THR A 186 -21.08 5.56 14.09
CA THR A 186 -21.16 6.73 14.99
C THR A 186 -20.07 7.78 14.76
N VAL A 187 -19.08 7.49 13.92
CA VAL A 187 -18.00 8.44 13.59
C VAL A 187 -18.57 9.55 12.71
N GLU A 188 -18.49 10.80 13.15
CA GLU A 188 -18.82 11.98 12.34
C GLU A 188 -17.58 12.43 11.53
N VAL A 189 -17.80 12.96 10.32
CA VAL A 189 -16.72 13.54 9.52
C VAL A 189 -16.45 14.94 10.10
N PRO A 190 -15.23 15.25 10.58
CA PRO A 190 -14.92 16.59 11.06
C PRO A 190 -15.10 17.61 9.92
N GLU A 191 -15.77 18.73 10.22
CA GLU A 191 -16.01 19.85 9.28
C GLU A 191 -14.73 20.58 8.86
#